data_AF-A0A8K0SP75-F1
#
_entry.id   AF-A0A8K0SP75-F1
#
_cell.length_a   1.000
_cell.length_b   1.000
_cell.length_c   1.000
_cell.angle_alpha   90.00
_cell.angle_beta   90.00
_cell.angle_gamma   90.00
#
_symmetry.space_group_name_H-M   'P 1'
#
loop_
_entity.id
_entity.type
_entity.pdbx_description
1 polymer ?
#
loop_
_entity_poly.entity_id
_entity_poly.type
_entity_poly.pdbx_seq_one_letter_code
_entity_poly.pdbx_strand_id
1 'polypeptide(L)'
;MAKIYAKASRVIVWLGEAAGDSAQALEVIRKAAEEQYTNSAIYKPNQQSILTLLKRPWFQRIWEVAAARHILIKCGPTEIDGYAFCSGLSALKLSYETYPDLQSLIRPVVYLIRGAVFRPRHERYGTSRSGRFSLGIRPLGELMDMYHTREAADRRDKVYALLGMSLDDPNIRGHLGR
;
A
#
# COMPACT_ATOMS: atom_id res chain seq x y z
N MET A 1 12.58 -10.81 -2.57
CA MET A 1 12.14 -9.55 -1.93
C MET A 1 11.06 -9.74 -0.87
N ALA A 2 9.88 -10.28 -1.18
CA ALA A 2 8.76 -10.34 -0.22
C ALA A 2 9.07 -11.04 1.13
N LYS A 3 9.92 -12.08 1.14
CA LYS A 3 10.41 -12.73 2.38
C LYS A 3 11.12 -11.77 3.35
N ILE A 4 11.86 -10.78 2.83
CA ILE A 4 12.62 -9.83 3.65
C ILE A 4 11.63 -8.91 4.38
N TYR A 5 10.70 -8.31 3.63
CA TYR A 5 9.67 -7.43 4.18
C TYR A 5 8.70 -8.15 5.13
N ALA A 6 8.41 -9.43 4.88
CA ALA A 6 7.62 -10.29 5.77
C ALA A 6 8.28 -10.55 7.13
N LYS A 7 9.61 -10.59 7.17
CA LYS A 7 10.40 -10.80 8.39
C LYS A 7 10.81 -9.49 9.07
N ALA A 8 10.71 -8.37 8.37
CA ALA A 8 11.03 -7.07 8.93
C ALA A 8 10.10 -6.74 10.10
N SER A 9 10.66 -6.18 11.17
CA SER A 9 9.86 -5.64 12.28
C SER A 9 9.02 -4.46 11.81
N ARG A 10 9.55 -3.65 10.89
CA ARG A 10 8.90 -2.48 10.31
C ARG A 10 9.48 -2.20 8.92
N VAL A 11 8.62 -1.80 7.99
CA VAL A 11 9.01 -1.33 6.66
C VAL A 11 8.78 0.17 6.59
N ILE A 12 9.80 0.91 6.17
CA ILE A 12 9.71 2.36 6.01
C ILE A 12 9.41 2.66 4.55
N VAL A 13 8.30 3.34 4.33
CA VAL A 13 7.92 3.95 3.06
C VAL A 13 8.52 5.34 3.03
N TRP A 14 9.58 5.51 2.25
CA TRP A 14 10.20 6.82 2.05
C TRP A 14 9.59 7.52 0.85
N LEU A 15 8.90 8.64 1.10
CA LEU A 15 8.28 9.45 0.06
C LEU A 15 9.24 10.48 -0.54
N GLY A 16 10.48 10.61 -0.03
CA GLY A 16 11.44 11.64 -0.46
C GLY A 16 11.58 12.76 0.57
N GLU A 17 12.38 13.78 0.22
CA GLU A 17 12.62 14.95 1.06
C GLU A 17 11.35 15.80 1.28
N ALA A 18 11.41 16.67 2.30
CA ALA A 18 10.37 17.65 2.54
C ALA A 18 10.34 18.69 1.40
N ALA A 19 9.27 18.67 0.61
CA ALA A 19 9.03 19.60 -0.49
C ALA A 19 7.52 19.73 -0.77
N GLY A 20 7.09 20.85 -1.34
CA GLY A 20 5.69 21.09 -1.76
C GLY A 20 4.68 20.89 -0.62
N ASP A 21 4.97 21.45 0.56
CA ASP A 21 4.15 21.36 1.77
C ASP A 21 3.85 19.93 2.26
N SER A 22 4.67 18.96 1.86
CA SER A 22 4.53 17.54 2.26
C SER A 22 4.44 17.29 3.77
N ALA A 23 5.19 18.04 4.58
CA ALA A 23 5.11 17.94 6.05
C ALA A 23 3.72 18.37 6.56
N GLN A 24 3.19 19.48 6.04
CA GLN A 24 1.83 19.94 6.35
C GLN A 24 0.79 18.94 5.84
N ALA A 25 0.97 18.36 4.65
CA ALA A 25 0.08 17.36 4.10
C ALA A 25 -0.01 16.12 5.01
N LEU A 26 1.13 15.60 5.48
CA LEU A 26 1.15 14.48 6.43
C LEU A 26 0.49 14.83 7.77
N GLU A 27 0.72 16.02 8.27
CA GLU A 27 0.12 16.49 9.52
C GLU A 27 -1.41 16.63 9.42
N VAL A 28 -1.90 17.14 8.29
CA VAL A 28 -3.35 17.20 8.00
C VAL A 28 -3.95 15.79 7.94
N ILE A 29 -3.27 14.84 7.29
CA ILE A 29 -3.71 13.45 7.26
C ILE A 29 -3.74 12.85 8.68
N ARG A 30 -2.72 13.13 9.50
CA ARG A 30 -2.65 12.68 10.89
C ARG A 30 -3.83 13.22 11.70
N LYS A 31 -4.06 14.53 11.66
CA LYS A 31 -5.19 15.16 12.35
C LYS A 31 -6.53 14.59 11.89
N ALA A 32 -6.73 14.39 10.60
CA ALA A 32 -7.97 13.81 10.10
C ALA A 32 -8.18 12.35 10.55
N ALA A 33 -7.10 11.59 10.78
CA ALA A 33 -7.18 10.25 11.35
C ALA A 33 -7.58 10.29 12.85
N GLU A 34 -7.11 11.29 13.59
CA GLU A 34 -7.46 11.52 15.01
C GLU A 34 -8.88 12.09 15.15
N GLU A 35 -9.26 13.07 14.34
CA GLU A 35 -10.56 13.74 14.34
C GLU A 35 -11.69 12.86 13.76
N GLN A 36 -11.38 11.78 13.05
CA GLN A 36 -12.39 10.72 12.80
C GLN A 36 -12.98 10.16 14.11
N TYR A 37 -12.29 10.31 15.24
CA TYR A 37 -12.79 9.98 16.57
C TYR A 37 -13.50 11.16 17.27
N THR A 38 -13.42 12.38 16.73
CA THR A 38 -13.99 13.60 17.32
C THR A 38 -14.59 14.51 16.22
N ASN A 39 -15.91 14.43 16.03
CA ASN A 39 -16.72 15.21 15.07
C ASN A 39 -16.40 16.72 15.04
N SER A 40 -15.40 17.13 14.25
CA SER A 40 -15.04 18.54 14.06
C SER A 40 -15.16 18.92 12.59
N ALA A 41 -16.21 19.66 12.26
CA ALA A 41 -16.55 20.09 10.90
C ALA A 41 -15.80 21.36 10.44
N ILE A 42 -14.71 21.76 11.11
CA ILE A 42 -14.19 23.15 11.01
C ILE A 42 -12.91 23.28 10.15
N TYR A 43 -12.23 22.18 9.81
CA TYR A 43 -11.00 22.27 9.02
C TYR A 43 -11.24 21.94 7.54
N LYS A 44 -11.06 22.91 6.64
CA LYS A 44 -10.92 22.66 5.20
C LYS A 44 -9.43 22.43 4.89
N PRO A 45 -8.98 21.18 4.75
CA PRO A 45 -7.58 20.87 4.50
C PRO A 45 -7.11 21.46 3.17
N ASN A 46 -5.83 21.85 3.10
CA ASN A 46 -5.18 22.16 1.83
C ASN A 46 -5.03 20.87 1.00
N GLN A 47 -6.09 20.51 0.27
CA GLN A 47 -6.16 19.29 -0.55
C GLN A 47 -5.03 19.22 -1.57
N GLN A 48 -4.57 20.35 -2.10
CA GLN A 48 -3.54 20.38 -3.14
C GLN A 48 -2.19 19.84 -2.65
N SER A 49 -1.82 20.14 -1.40
CA SER A 49 -0.59 19.60 -0.78
C SER A 49 -0.65 18.07 -0.65
N ILE A 50 -1.82 17.54 -0.26
CA ILE A 50 -2.07 16.10 -0.15
C ILE A 50 -2.03 15.44 -1.53
N LEU A 51 -2.72 16.00 -2.53
CA LEU A 51 -2.69 15.48 -3.90
C LEU A 51 -1.27 15.47 -4.47
N THR A 52 -0.48 16.51 -4.20
CA THR A 52 0.94 16.56 -4.59
C THR A 52 1.76 15.47 -3.91
N LEU A 53 1.53 15.21 -2.62
CA LEU A 53 2.17 14.11 -1.89
C LEU A 53 1.82 12.75 -2.51
N LEU A 54 0.54 12.52 -2.83
CA LEU A 54 0.04 11.25 -3.38
C LEU A 54 0.51 10.97 -4.81
N LYS A 55 0.99 11.99 -5.54
CA LYS A 55 1.59 11.85 -6.87
C LYS A 55 3.05 11.41 -6.84
N ARG A 56 3.68 11.31 -5.66
CA ARG A 56 5.10 10.98 -5.59
C ARG A 56 5.39 9.56 -6.13
N PRO A 57 6.57 9.32 -6.74
CA PRO A 57 6.85 8.08 -7.49
C PRO A 57 6.71 6.79 -6.68
N TRP A 58 6.83 6.84 -5.35
CA TRP A 58 6.66 5.65 -4.51
C TRP A 58 5.26 5.02 -4.66
N PHE A 59 4.20 5.83 -4.81
CA PHE A 59 2.83 5.31 -4.91
C PHE A 59 2.61 4.46 -6.17
N GLN A 60 3.46 4.61 -7.19
CA GLN A 60 3.46 3.75 -8.38
C GLN A 60 4.11 2.38 -8.12
N ARG A 61 4.92 2.22 -7.06
CA ARG A 61 5.72 1.01 -6.76
C ARG A 61 5.28 0.29 -5.48
N ILE A 62 3.98 0.26 -5.24
CA ILE A 62 3.37 -0.15 -3.96
C ILE A 62 3.64 -1.61 -3.52
N TRP A 63 3.98 -2.51 -4.44
CA TRP A 63 4.11 -3.94 -4.11
C TRP A 63 5.21 -4.26 -3.10
N GLU A 64 6.19 -3.37 -2.90
CA GLU A 64 7.27 -3.58 -1.94
C GLU A 64 6.77 -3.71 -0.50
N VAL A 65 5.66 -3.05 -0.15
CA VAL A 65 5.06 -3.12 1.18
C VAL A 65 3.99 -4.19 1.33
N ALA A 66 3.72 -4.97 0.28
CA ALA A 66 2.67 -5.99 0.30
C ALA A 66 2.93 -7.12 1.31
N ALA A 67 4.18 -7.34 1.70
CA ALA A 67 4.54 -8.32 2.73
C ALA A 67 4.71 -7.72 4.13
N ALA A 68 4.75 -6.39 4.26
CA ALA A 68 5.07 -5.71 5.50
C ALA A 68 3.97 -5.90 6.55
N ARG A 69 4.32 -6.08 7.82
CA ARG A 69 3.32 -6.16 8.91
C ARG A 69 3.09 -4.83 9.62
N HIS A 70 4.15 -4.03 9.70
CA HIS A 70 4.13 -2.69 10.25
C HIS A 70 4.76 -1.75 9.22
N ILE A 71 4.04 -0.70 8.87
CA ILE A 71 4.44 0.24 7.83
C ILE A 71 4.53 1.62 8.46
N LEU A 72 5.67 2.29 8.29
CA LEU A 72 5.87 3.68 8.66
C LEU A 72 6.06 4.48 7.39
N ILE A 73 5.23 5.50 7.18
CA ILE A 73 5.36 6.41 6.04
C ILE A 73 6.16 7.61 6.51
N LYS A 74 7.20 7.96 5.75
CA LYS A 74 8.12 9.04 6.08
C LYS A 74 8.35 9.95 4.88
N CYS A 75 8.38 11.25 5.13
CA CYS A 75 8.70 12.29 4.15
C CYS A 75 9.55 13.37 4.81
N GLY A 76 10.82 13.47 4.43
CA GLY A 76 11.78 14.29 5.15
C GLY A 76 11.86 13.91 6.64
N PRO A 77 11.78 14.86 7.58
CA PRO A 77 11.80 14.57 9.01
C PRO A 77 10.45 14.06 9.56
N THR A 78 9.37 14.18 8.80
CA THR A 78 8.01 13.86 9.25
C THR A 78 7.68 12.40 8.99
N GLU A 79 7.02 11.75 9.95
CA GLU A 79 6.56 10.36 9.83
C GLU A 79 5.14 10.18 10.35
N ILE A 80 4.47 9.15 9.83
CA ILE A 80 3.12 8.74 10.22
C ILE A 80 2.99 7.21 10.10
N ASP A 81 2.26 6.58 11.01
CA ASP A 81 1.91 5.17 10.91
C ASP A 81 1.05 4.91 9.65
N GLY A 82 1.30 3.80 8.95
CA GLY A 82 0.60 3.47 7.71
C GLY A 82 -0.91 3.32 7.89
N TYR A 83 -1.37 2.77 9.01
CA TYR A 83 -2.80 2.68 9.28
C TYR A 83 -3.40 4.05 9.52
N ALA A 84 -2.76 4.89 10.34
CA ALA A 84 -3.18 6.27 10.58
C ALA A 84 -3.25 7.08 9.27
N PHE A 85 -2.26 6.94 8.40
CA PHE A 85 -2.27 7.56 7.07
C PHE A 85 -3.50 7.13 6.25
N CYS A 86 -3.79 5.83 6.18
CA CYS A 86 -4.96 5.33 5.45
C CYS A 86 -6.30 5.77 6.06
N SER A 87 -6.40 5.86 7.39
CA SER A 87 -7.58 6.37 8.09
C SER A 87 -7.81 7.85 7.78
N GLY A 88 -6.76 8.67 7.88
CA GLY A 88 -6.81 10.09 7.54
C GLY A 88 -7.20 10.34 6.08
N LEU A 89 -6.61 9.62 5.12
CA LEU A 89 -7.02 9.74 3.71
C LEU A 89 -8.50 9.40 3.48
N SER A 90 -9.03 8.43 4.23
CA SER A 90 -10.45 8.08 4.14
C SER A 90 -11.35 9.14 4.77
N ALA A 91 -10.86 9.86 5.79
CA ALA A 91 -11.56 10.95 6.48
C ALA A 91 -11.72 12.18 5.61
N LEU A 92 -10.64 12.52 4.91
CA LEU A 92 -10.48 13.79 4.21
C LEU A 92 -11.42 13.95 3.00
N LYS A 93 -12.14 12.89 2.61
CA LYS A 93 -13.08 12.86 1.45
C LYS A 93 -12.52 13.64 0.25
N LEU A 94 -11.27 13.35 -0.10
CA LEU A 94 -10.54 14.09 -1.13
C LEU A 94 -11.31 14.04 -2.47
N SER A 95 -11.42 15.19 -3.14
CA SER A 95 -11.91 15.24 -4.51
C SER A 95 -10.76 14.89 -5.47
N TYR A 96 -11.03 13.94 -6.37
CA TYR A 96 -10.11 13.51 -7.43
C TYR A 96 -10.59 13.95 -8.81
N GLU A 97 -11.53 14.88 -8.91
CA GLU A 97 -12.13 15.31 -10.18
C GLU A 97 -11.08 15.76 -11.21
N THR A 98 -10.04 16.44 -10.76
CA THR A 98 -8.93 16.88 -11.62
C THR A 98 -7.90 15.77 -11.90
N TYR A 99 -7.93 14.66 -11.16
CA TYR A 99 -6.93 13.58 -11.22
C TYR A 99 -7.55 12.18 -11.02
N PRO A 100 -8.39 11.70 -11.97
CA PRO A 100 -9.05 10.40 -11.85
C PRO A 100 -8.07 9.21 -11.70
N ASP A 101 -6.91 9.29 -12.36
CA ASP A 101 -5.85 8.28 -12.26
C ASP A 101 -5.26 8.18 -10.85
N LEU A 102 -5.32 9.26 -10.07
CA LEU A 102 -4.84 9.25 -8.69
C LEU A 102 -5.78 8.45 -7.79
N GLN A 103 -7.08 8.49 -8.04
CA GLN A 103 -8.03 7.66 -7.28
C GLN A 103 -7.79 6.17 -7.53
N SER A 104 -7.53 5.80 -8.78
CA SER A 104 -7.21 4.41 -9.15
C SER A 104 -5.86 3.96 -8.58
N LEU A 105 -4.90 4.89 -8.39
CA LEU A 105 -3.63 4.68 -7.69
C LEU A 105 -3.79 4.42 -6.19
N ILE A 106 -4.55 5.28 -5.51
CA ILE A 106 -4.58 5.30 -4.05
C ILE A 106 -5.44 4.20 -3.45
N ARG A 107 -6.49 3.74 -4.14
CA ARG A 107 -7.34 2.64 -3.66
C ARG A 107 -6.56 1.35 -3.38
N PRO A 108 -5.76 0.80 -4.31
CA PRO A 108 -4.92 -0.38 -4.05
C PRO A 108 -3.85 -0.14 -2.96
N VAL A 109 -3.30 1.07 -2.87
CA VAL A 109 -2.34 1.46 -1.81
C VAL A 109 -2.97 1.36 -0.43
N VAL A 110 -4.13 1.98 -0.25
CA VAL A 110 -4.88 1.93 1.01
C VAL A 110 -5.23 0.49 1.38
N TYR A 111 -5.64 -0.31 0.40
CA TYR A 111 -5.93 -1.73 0.61
C TYR A 111 -4.71 -2.50 1.13
N LEU A 112 -3.54 -2.37 0.48
CA LEU A 112 -2.32 -3.09 0.92
C LEU A 112 -1.82 -2.63 2.28
N ILE A 113 -1.85 -1.33 2.57
CA ILE A 113 -1.37 -0.80 3.85
C ILE A 113 -2.31 -1.21 4.99
N ARG A 114 -3.63 -1.09 4.81
CA ARG A 114 -4.60 -1.54 5.83
C ARG A 114 -4.54 -3.05 6.08
N GLY A 115 -4.26 -3.84 5.04
CA GLY A 115 -4.08 -5.28 5.19
C GLY A 115 -2.85 -5.67 6.03
N ALA A 116 -1.86 -4.78 6.19
CA ALA A 116 -0.59 -5.08 6.85
C ALA A 116 -0.76 -5.58 8.29
N VAL A 117 -1.65 -4.95 9.06
CA VAL A 117 -1.84 -5.26 10.48
C VAL A 117 -2.45 -6.66 10.71
N PHE A 118 -3.14 -7.20 9.71
CA PHE A 118 -3.76 -8.53 9.78
C PHE A 118 -2.83 -9.65 9.28
N ARG A 119 -1.64 -9.31 8.77
CA ARG A 119 -0.71 -10.32 8.24
C ARG A 119 -0.07 -11.12 9.39
N PRO A 120 -0.09 -12.46 9.31
CA PRO A 120 0.48 -13.31 10.35
C PRO A 120 1.99 -13.11 10.46
N ARG A 121 2.55 -13.35 11.65
CA ARG A 121 4.01 -13.45 11.78
C ARG A 121 4.48 -14.68 11.02
N HIS A 122 5.36 -14.47 10.05
CA HIS A 122 5.95 -15.55 9.28
C HIS A 122 7.09 -16.25 10.03
N GLU A 123 6.84 -16.65 11.28
CA GLU A 123 7.77 -17.43 12.13
C GLU A 123 7.85 -18.90 11.69
N ARG A 124 6.83 -19.40 10.98
CA ARG A 124 6.74 -20.79 10.52
C ARG A 124 6.33 -20.87 9.04
N TYR A 125 7.24 -20.54 8.12
CA TYR A 125 7.27 -21.33 6.89
C TYR A 125 8.10 -22.57 7.16
N GLY A 126 7.50 -23.51 7.92
CA GLY A 126 7.88 -24.90 7.76
C GLY A 126 7.51 -25.27 6.34
N THR A 127 8.51 -25.62 5.53
CA THR A 127 8.41 -26.49 4.34
C THR A 127 6.98 -26.75 3.84
N SER A 128 6.35 -25.75 3.20
CA SER A 128 5.21 -26.07 2.33
C SER A 128 5.76 -26.94 1.19
N ARG A 129 5.07 -28.02 0.82
CA ARG A 129 5.54 -29.06 -0.12
C ARG A 129 6.05 -28.52 -1.48
N SER A 130 5.79 -27.26 -1.82
CA SER A 130 6.21 -26.59 -3.06
C SER A 130 7.41 -25.62 -2.93
N GLY A 131 7.92 -25.33 -1.73
CA GLY A 131 9.05 -24.41 -1.52
C GLY A 131 8.80 -22.92 -1.89
N ARG A 132 7.60 -22.58 -2.38
CA ARG A 132 7.27 -21.25 -2.90
C ARG A 132 6.66 -20.35 -1.82
N PHE A 133 7.07 -19.08 -1.78
CA PHE A 133 6.56 -18.08 -0.84
C PHE A 133 5.35 -17.37 -1.44
N SER A 134 4.21 -17.41 -0.76
CA SER A 134 3.01 -16.65 -1.10
C SER A 134 2.40 -16.02 0.15
N LEU A 135 2.01 -14.75 0.03
CA LEU A 135 1.31 -13.97 1.05
C LEU A 135 -0.19 -14.27 1.10
N GLY A 136 -0.75 -14.92 0.08
CA GLY A 136 -2.17 -15.25 0.00
C GLY A 136 -3.10 -14.04 0.14
N ILE A 137 -2.84 -12.96 -0.60
CA ILE A 137 -3.61 -11.71 -0.50
C ILE A 137 -4.90 -11.79 -1.31
N ARG A 138 -4.80 -12.10 -2.61
CA ARG A 138 -5.93 -12.16 -3.57
C ARG A 138 -5.62 -13.11 -4.74
N PRO A 139 -6.61 -13.55 -5.52
CA PRO A 139 -6.36 -14.23 -6.79
C PRO A 139 -5.50 -13.39 -7.74
N LEU A 140 -4.68 -14.03 -8.57
CA LEU A 140 -3.74 -13.35 -9.49
C LEU A 140 -4.47 -12.44 -10.47
N GLY A 141 -5.64 -12.84 -10.96
CA GLY A 141 -6.47 -12.03 -11.86
C GLY A 141 -6.83 -10.68 -11.24
N GLU A 142 -7.33 -10.68 -10.01
CA GLU A 142 -7.66 -9.44 -9.29
C GLU A 142 -6.42 -8.59 -9.02
N LEU A 143 -5.29 -9.21 -8.67
CA LEU A 143 -4.02 -8.50 -8.48
C LEU A 143 -3.54 -7.87 -9.79
N MET A 144 -3.71 -8.54 -10.93
CA MET A 144 -3.41 -7.97 -12.24
C MET A 144 -4.31 -6.77 -12.51
N ASP A 145 -5.62 -6.86 -12.28
CA ASP A 145 -6.53 -5.74 -12.49
C ASP A 145 -6.14 -4.52 -11.64
N MET A 146 -5.74 -4.73 -10.39
CA MET A 146 -5.35 -3.67 -9.45
C MET A 146 -4.00 -3.01 -9.76
N TYR A 147 -3.03 -3.76 -10.30
CA TYR A 147 -1.61 -3.33 -10.37
C TYR A 147 -0.97 -3.38 -11.77
N HIS A 148 -1.66 -3.82 -12.83
CA HIS A 148 -1.05 -3.95 -14.16
C HIS A 148 -0.54 -2.61 -14.71
N THR A 149 -1.21 -1.49 -14.43
CA THR A 149 -0.84 -0.13 -14.88
C THR A 149 0.35 0.48 -14.14
N ARG A 150 0.88 -0.19 -13.11
CA ARG A 150 1.91 0.36 -12.22
C ARG A 150 3.31 0.32 -12.82
N GLU A 151 4.14 1.31 -12.52
CA GLU A 151 5.52 1.40 -13.03
C GLU A 151 6.47 0.51 -12.25
N ALA A 152 7.22 -0.36 -12.92
CA ALA A 152 8.28 -1.19 -12.33
C ALA A 152 9.62 -0.88 -13.01
N ALA A 153 10.69 -0.74 -12.23
CA ALA A 153 12.04 -0.55 -12.77
C ALA A 153 12.48 -1.77 -13.60
N ASP A 154 12.26 -2.98 -13.07
CA ASP A 154 12.29 -4.23 -13.83
C ASP A 154 10.86 -4.77 -13.97
N ARG A 155 10.43 -5.07 -15.21
CA ARG A 155 9.12 -5.68 -15.48
C ARG A 155 8.94 -7.02 -14.76
N ARG A 156 10.03 -7.74 -14.47
CA ARG A 156 10.02 -8.99 -13.71
C ARG A 156 9.64 -8.78 -12.26
N ASP A 157 9.98 -7.64 -11.66
CA ASP A 157 9.60 -7.33 -10.27
C ASP A 157 8.08 -7.34 -10.10
N LYS A 158 7.36 -6.82 -11.09
CA LYS A 158 5.90 -6.87 -11.11
C LYS A 158 5.39 -8.32 -11.11
N VAL A 159 5.90 -9.17 -11.98
CA VAL A 159 5.48 -10.59 -12.07
C VAL A 159 5.75 -11.32 -10.76
N TYR A 160 6.97 -11.21 -10.22
CA TYR A 160 7.34 -11.88 -8.97
C TYR A 160 6.59 -11.32 -7.76
N ALA A 161 6.29 -10.03 -7.75
CA ALA A 161 5.49 -9.42 -6.71
C ALA A 161 4.06 -9.93 -6.72
N LEU A 162 3.38 -9.91 -7.88
CA LEU A 162 2.00 -10.39 -8.00
C LEU A 162 1.90 -11.88 -7.70
N LEU A 163 2.86 -12.69 -8.18
CA LEU A 163 2.91 -14.11 -7.87
C LEU A 163 3.14 -14.36 -6.37
N GLY A 164 4.00 -13.57 -5.73
CA GLY A 164 4.22 -13.64 -4.29
C GLY A 164 3.04 -13.15 -3.46
N MET A 165 2.12 -12.38 -4.05
CA MET A 165 0.87 -11.94 -3.43
C MET A 165 -0.30 -12.88 -3.70
N SER A 166 -0.23 -13.72 -4.74
CA SER A 166 -1.36 -14.50 -5.23
C SER A 166 -1.77 -15.65 -4.31
N LEU A 167 -3.08 -15.86 -4.17
CA LEU A 167 -3.68 -17.05 -3.58
C LEU A 167 -3.64 -18.28 -4.51
N ASP A 168 -3.42 -18.10 -5.81
CA ASP A 168 -3.49 -19.20 -6.77
C ASP A 168 -2.33 -20.18 -6.59
N ASP A 169 -2.66 -21.47 -6.51
CA ASP A 169 -1.68 -22.53 -6.70
C ASP A 169 -1.56 -22.80 -8.22
N PRO A 170 -0.40 -22.52 -8.84
CA PRO A 170 -0.20 -22.80 -10.25
C PRO A 170 -0.30 -24.29 -10.58
N ASN A 171 -0.23 -25.18 -9.59
CA ASN A 171 -0.40 -26.63 -9.79
C ASN A 171 -1.87 -27.09 -9.83
N ILE A 172 -2.85 -26.21 -9.53
CA ILE A 172 -4.27 -26.57 -9.50
C ILE A 172 -4.96 -26.38 -10.87
N ARG A 173 -4.29 -25.82 -11.87
CA ARG A 173 -4.86 -25.67 -13.23
C ARG A 173 -4.48 -26.83 -14.15
N GLY A 174 -5.16 -27.97 -13.96
CA GLY A 174 -5.08 -29.13 -14.85
C GLY A 174 -6.34 -30.00 -14.96
N HIS A 175 -7.40 -29.73 -14.18
CA HIS A 175 -8.62 -30.53 -14.25
C HIS A 175 -9.85 -29.65 -14.04
N LEU A 176 -10.41 -29.13 -15.12
CA LEU A 176 -11.86 -28.90 -15.30
C LEU A 176 -12.04 -28.40 -16.74
N GLY A 177 -12.19 -29.38 -17.63
CA GLY A 177 -12.39 -29.20 -19.05
C GLY A 177 -12.75 -30.55 -19.66
N ARG A 178 -13.96 -31.02 -19.40
CA ARG A 178 -14.79 -31.82 -20.30
C ARG A 178 -16.25 -31.58 -19.94
#